data_AF-A0A8T4LD91-F1
#
_entry.id   AF-A0A8T4LD91-F1
#
_cell.length_a   1.000
_cell.length_b   1.000
_cell.length_c   1.000
_cell.angle_alpha   90.00
_cell.angle_beta   90.00
_cell.angle_gamma   90.00
#
_symmetry.space_group_name_H-M   'P 1'
#
loop_
_entity.id
_entity.type
_entity.pdbx_description
1 polymer ?
#
loop_
_entity_poly.entity_id
_entity_poly.type
_entity_poly.pdbx_seq_one_letter_code
_entity_poly.pdbx_strand_id
1 'polypeptide(L)'
;MITLYLDGDIPKANYIAKKDELLLQKVSLAHKMDSARQERKNWVEPLREWILDMKKAAQLVSSDNFFEIRDYFKKVGTNLQLRDKSVSVSFCPPTEFAFACKTDSDFAHPLLLTARKRAGEFSDQVMN
;
A
#
# COMPACT_ATOMS: atom_id res chain seq x y z
N MET A 1 -18.86 16.71 -34.44
CA MET A 1 -19.59 15.47 -34.84
C MET A 1 -21.05 15.76 -35.07
N ILE A 2 -21.81 16.25 -34.08
CA ILE A 2 -23.22 16.67 -34.30
C ILE A 2 -23.31 17.84 -35.29
N THR A 3 -22.43 18.83 -35.17
CA THR A 3 -22.34 19.96 -36.11
C THR A 3 -22.10 19.49 -37.54
N LEU A 4 -21.08 18.66 -37.77
CA LEU A 4 -20.77 18.06 -39.08
C LEU A 4 -21.89 17.19 -39.68
N TYR A 5 -22.74 16.58 -38.84
CA TYR A 5 -23.93 15.87 -39.31
C TYR A 5 -25.05 16.85 -39.72
N LEU A 6 -25.21 17.95 -38.99
CA LEU A 6 -26.16 19.02 -39.32
C LEU A 6 -25.74 19.81 -40.57
N ASP A 7 -24.43 19.95 -40.79
CA ASP A 7 -23.84 20.59 -41.97
C ASP A 7 -23.87 19.67 -43.22
N GLY A 8 -24.27 18.40 -43.06
CA GLY A 8 -24.45 17.43 -44.15
C GLY A 8 -23.16 16.70 -44.58
N ASP A 9 -22.02 17.02 -43.97
CA ASP A 9 -20.70 16.47 -44.33
C ASP A 9 -20.53 14.99 -43.95
N ILE A 10 -21.38 14.45 -43.07
CA ILE A 10 -21.28 13.07 -42.59
C ILE A 10 -22.59 12.30 -42.82
N PRO A 11 -22.56 11.12 -43.46
CA PRO A 11 -23.71 10.22 -43.57
C PRO A 11 -24.24 9.77 -42.20
N LYS A 12 -25.58 9.69 -42.07
CA LYS A 12 -26.27 9.31 -40.83
C LYS A 12 -25.76 8.00 -40.19
N ALA A 13 -25.41 7.00 -40.99
CA ALA A 13 -24.90 5.72 -40.52
C ALA A 13 -23.58 5.87 -39.74
N ASN A 14 -22.65 6.69 -40.23
CA ASN A 14 -21.37 6.95 -39.60
C ASN A 14 -21.54 7.71 -38.28
N TYR A 15 -22.49 8.65 -38.23
CA TYR A 15 -22.84 9.37 -37.01
C TYR A 15 -23.38 8.42 -35.91
N ILE A 16 -24.29 7.51 -36.26
CA ILE A 16 -24.86 6.55 -35.30
C ILE A 16 -23.77 5.61 -34.76
N ALA A 17 -22.94 5.04 -35.64
CA ALA A 17 -21.84 4.19 -35.23
C ALA A 17 -20.87 4.90 -34.27
N LYS A 18 -20.49 6.15 -34.57
CA LYS A 18 -19.61 6.92 -33.70
C LYS A 18 -20.26 7.32 -32.39
N LYS A 19 -21.57 7.63 -32.40
CA LYS A 19 -22.35 7.90 -31.20
C LYS A 19 -22.35 6.69 -30.26
N ASP A 20 -22.56 5.49 -30.80
CA ASP A 20 -22.63 4.27 -30.00
C ASP A 20 -21.27 3.90 -29.40
N GLU A 21 -20.18 4.08 -30.16
CA GLU A 21 -18.81 3.95 -29.65
C GLU A 21 -18.55 4.90 -28.47
N LEU A 22 -18.93 6.18 -28.60
CA LEU A 22 -18.75 7.18 -27.55
C LEU A 22 -19.61 6.87 -26.31
N LEU A 23 -20.82 6.33 -26.49
CA LEU A 23 -21.67 5.91 -25.38
C LEU A 23 -21.04 4.74 -24.62
N LEU A 24 -20.50 3.74 -25.32
CA LEU A 24 -19.80 2.62 -24.68
C LEU A 24 -18.55 3.10 -23.92
N GLN A 25 -17.77 4.01 -24.51
CA GLN A 25 -16.61 4.61 -23.85
C GLN A 25 -17.02 5.39 -22.60
N LYS A 26 -18.10 6.17 -22.66
CA LYS A 26 -18.63 6.90 -21.51
C LYS A 26 -19.04 5.95 -20.38
N VAL A 27 -19.74 4.86 -20.69
CA VAL A 27 -20.16 3.86 -19.70
C VAL A 27 -18.93 3.17 -19.08
N SER A 28 -17.95 2.77 -19.91
CA SER A 28 -16.71 2.17 -19.42
C SER A 28 -15.94 3.10 -18.48
N LEU A 29 -15.83 4.39 -18.83
CA LEU A 29 -15.17 5.39 -18.00
C LEU A 29 -15.91 5.63 -16.68
N ALA A 30 -17.24 5.73 -16.72
CA ALA A 30 -18.05 5.87 -15.51
C ALA A 30 -17.86 4.67 -14.56
N HIS A 31 -17.89 3.45 -15.11
CA HIS A 31 -17.65 2.24 -14.33
C HIS A 31 -16.25 2.21 -13.70
N LYS A 32 -15.21 2.59 -14.44
CA LYS A 32 -13.83 2.70 -13.92
C LYS A 32 -13.71 3.76 -12.82
N MET A 33 -14.43 4.88 -12.94
CA MET A 33 -14.45 5.91 -11.91
C MET A 33 -15.13 5.41 -10.63
N ASP A 34 -16.24 4.68 -10.76
CA ASP A 34 -16.96 4.14 -9.61
C ASP A 34 -16.18 3.02 -8.93
N SER A 35 -15.51 2.14 -9.69
CA SER A 35 -14.62 1.12 -9.13
C SER A 35 -13.43 1.76 -8.41
N ALA A 36 -12.78 2.77 -9.02
CA ALA A 36 -11.68 3.49 -8.39
C ALA A 36 -12.13 4.28 -7.15
N ARG A 37 -13.36 4.81 -7.12
CA ARG A 37 -13.93 5.45 -5.93
C ARG A 37 -14.20 4.45 -4.81
N GLN A 38 -14.65 3.24 -5.15
CA GLN A 38 -14.85 2.17 -4.18
C GLN A 38 -13.51 1.67 -3.61
N GLU A 39 -12.46 1.57 -4.42
CA GLU A 39 -11.10 1.25 -3.96
C GLU A 39 -10.46 2.38 -3.14
N ARG A 40 -10.73 3.65 -3.47
CA ARG A 40 -10.28 4.83 -2.70
C ARG A 40 -11.08 5.08 -1.41
N LYS A 41 -12.03 4.25 -1.03
CA LYS A 41 -12.71 4.42 0.28
C LYS A 41 -11.86 4.04 1.48
N ASN A 42 -10.63 3.55 1.29
CA ASN A 42 -9.83 2.95 2.37
C ASN A 42 -8.46 3.61 2.59
N TRP A 43 -8.14 4.76 2.00
CA TRP A 43 -6.82 5.40 2.23
C TRP A 43 -6.82 6.38 3.42
N VAL A 44 -7.99 6.87 3.83
CA VAL A 44 -8.12 7.77 4.99
C VAL A 44 -8.13 6.97 6.29
N GLU A 45 -8.61 5.74 6.22
CA GLU A 45 -8.77 4.79 7.31
C GLU A 45 -7.41 4.43 7.93
N PRO A 46 -6.36 4.07 7.16
CA PRO A 46 -5.00 3.90 7.67
C PRO A 46 -4.46 5.16 8.35
N LEU A 47 -4.73 6.35 7.80
CA LEU A 47 -4.27 7.60 8.41
C LEU A 47 -4.98 7.86 9.74
N ARG A 48 -6.28 7.57 9.80
CA ARG A 48 -7.09 7.68 11.03
C ARG A 48 -6.62 6.69 12.10
N GLU A 49 -6.38 5.44 11.72
CA GLU A 49 -5.81 4.42 12.59
C GLU A 49 -4.42 4.85 13.10
N TRP A 50 -3.58 5.39 12.22
CA TRP A 50 -2.25 5.89 12.59
C TRP A 50 -2.32 7.03 13.60
N ILE A 51 -3.21 8.01 13.40
CA ILE A 51 -3.42 9.11 14.36
C ILE A 51 -3.87 8.56 15.73
N LEU A 52 -4.78 7.58 15.74
CA LEU A 52 -5.25 6.95 16.99
C LEU A 52 -4.12 6.16 17.68
N ASP A 53 -3.30 5.44 16.93
CA ASP A 53 -2.14 4.72 17.44
C ASP A 53 -1.10 5.67 18.04
N MET A 54 -0.87 6.83 17.42
CA MET A 54 0.02 7.87 17.95
C MET A 54 -0.52 8.47 19.25
N LYS A 55 -1.82 8.73 19.32
CA LYS A 55 -2.48 9.17 20.56
C LYS A 55 -2.30 8.14 21.68
N LYS A 56 -2.47 6.86 21.37
CA LYS A 56 -2.25 5.76 22.32
C LYS A 56 -0.79 5.71 22.80
N ALA A 57 0.17 5.90 21.91
CA ALA A 57 1.59 6.00 22.27
C ALA A 57 1.85 7.15 23.26
N ALA A 58 1.30 8.34 23.01
CA ALA A 58 1.48 9.49 23.90
C ALA A 58 0.92 9.22 25.32
N GLN A 59 -0.22 8.53 25.42
CA GLN A 59 -0.78 8.11 26.70
C GLN A 59 0.07 7.04 27.39
N LEU A 60 0.62 6.10 26.63
CA LEU A 60 1.50 5.04 27.13
C LEU A 60 2.82 5.58 27.69
N VAL A 61 3.35 6.67 27.13
CA VAL A 61 4.55 7.33 27.68
C VAL A 61 4.31 7.88 29.08
N SER A 62 3.09 8.35 29.35
CA SER A 62 2.69 8.85 30.67
C SER A 62 2.22 7.77 31.65
N SER A 63 2.10 6.51 31.20
CA SER A 63 1.66 5.40 32.04
C SER A 63 2.83 4.49 32.40
N ASP A 64 2.84 3.97 33.63
CA ASP A 64 3.88 3.02 34.09
C ASP A 64 3.57 1.56 33.70
N ASN A 65 2.71 1.34 32.69
CA ASN A 65 2.32 0.00 32.26
C ASN A 65 3.27 -0.55 31.19
N PHE A 66 4.38 -1.15 31.64
CA PHE A 66 5.43 -1.71 30.78
C PHE A 66 4.94 -2.82 29.83
N PHE A 67 3.91 -3.58 30.21
CA PHE A 67 3.39 -4.66 29.37
C PHE A 67 2.68 -4.10 28.13
N GLU A 68 1.86 -3.06 28.30
CA GLU A 68 1.18 -2.42 27.17
C GLU A 68 2.14 -1.66 26.26
N ILE A 69 3.21 -1.06 26.81
CA ILE A 69 4.27 -0.42 26.02
C ILE A 69 4.97 -1.46 25.14
N ARG A 70 5.36 -2.60 25.71
CA ARG A 70 5.96 -3.71 24.96
C ARG A 70 5.05 -4.19 23.83
N ASP A 71 3.77 -4.41 24.14
CA ASP A 71 2.81 -4.93 23.16
C ASP A 71 2.52 -3.90 22.06
N TYR A 72 2.55 -2.60 22.38
CA TYR A 72 2.51 -1.51 21.39
C TYR A 72 3.72 -1.56 20.45
N PHE A 73 4.95 -1.66 20.98
CA PHE A 73 6.15 -1.76 20.13
C PHE A 73 6.17 -3.03 19.28
N LYS A 74 5.60 -4.14 19.77
CA LYS A 74 5.42 -5.37 18.99
C LYS A 74 4.51 -5.15 17.76
N LYS A 75 3.48 -4.31 17.88
CA LYS A 75 2.59 -3.94 16.77
C LYS A 75 3.31 -3.10 15.70
N VAL A 76 4.21 -2.20 16.10
CA VAL A 76 4.92 -1.27 15.19
C VAL A 76 5.89 -1.99 14.23
N GLY A 77 6.15 -3.29 14.46
CA GLY A 77 6.63 -4.22 13.42
C GLY A 77 7.94 -3.84 12.73
N THR A 78 8.70 -2.93 13.31
CA THR A 78 9.95 -2.45 12.72
C THR A 78 11.07 -3.38 13.17
N ASN A 79 11.98 -3.75 12.25
CA ASN A 79 13.21 -4.49 12.54
C ASN A 79 14.18 -3.65 13.41
N LEU A 80 13.75 -3.32 14.63
CA LEU A 80 14.51 -2.59 15.62
C LEU A 80 15.64 -3.50 16.11
N GLN A 81 16.86 -3.21 15.66
CA GLN A 81 18.04 -3.85 16.22
C GLN A 81 18.56 -3.00 17.38
N LEU A 82 18.46 -3.54 18.59
CA LEU A 82 19.14 -3.01 19.75
C LEU A 82 20.60 -3.49 19.72
N ARG A 83 21.55 -2.61 19.43
CA ARG A 83 23.00 -2.86 19.50
C ARG A 83 23.65 -1.83 20.41
N ASP A 84 24.48 -2.26 21.34
CA ASP A 84 25.29 -1.37 22.20
C ASP A 84 24.47 -0.28 22.91
N LYS A 85 23.29 -0.64 23.43
CA LYS A 85 22.30 0.27 24.07
C LYS A 85 21.71 1.34 23.13
N SER A 86 21.97 1.24 21.83
CA SER A 86 21.41 2.09 20.79
C SER A 86 20.37 1.31 19.98
N VAL A 87 19.24 1.94 19.72
CA VAL A 87 18.17 1.38 18.91
C VAL A 87 18.37 1.85 17.46
N SER A 88 18.63 0.90 16.55
CA SER A 88 18.77 1.18 15.13
C SER A 88 17.57 0.63 14.35
N VAL A 89 17.00 1.48 13.48
CA VAL A 89 15.94 1.12 12.53
C VAL A 89 16.56 1.12 11.15
N SER A 90 16.66 -0.06 10.52
CA SER A 90 17.00 -0.14 9.10
C SER A 90 15.70 -0.12 8.28
N PHE A 91 15.39 1.01 7.66
CA PHE A 91 14.36 1.09 6.63
C PHE A 91 15.03 1.12 5.27
N CYS A 92 14.63 0.24 4.36
CA CYS A 92 15.11 0.27 2.98
C CYS A 92 14.44 1.44 2.25
N PRO A 93 15.16 2.15 1.36
CA PRO A 93 14.56 3.17 0.52
C PRO A 93 13.27 2.63 -0.14
N PRO A 94 12.13 3.35 -0.06
CA PRO A 94 10.85 2.88 -0.60
C PRO A 94 10.93 2.43 -2.07
N THR A 95 11.83 3.04 -2.84
CA THR A 95 12.09 2.76 -4.25
C THR A 95 12.66 1.36 -4.50
N GLU A 96 13.60 0.89 -3.68
CA GLU A 96 14.21 -0.43 -3.81
C GLU A 96 13.24 -1.54 -3.41
N PHE A 97 12.44 -1.30 -2.36
CA PHE A 97 11.36 -2.21 -1.95
C PHE A 97 10.28 -2.34 -3.03
N ALA A 98 9.82 -1.21 -3.58
CA ALA A 98 8.82 -1.20 -4.65
C ALA A 98 9.33 -1.87 -5.93
N PHE A 99 10.63 -1.76 -6.23
CA PHE A 99 11.25 -2.45 -7.35
C PHE A 99 11.24 -3.97 -7.14
N ALA A 100 11.72 -4.45 -6.00
CA ALA A 100 11.79 -5.89 -5.70
C ALA A 100 10.41 -6.57 -5.74
N CYS A 101 9.36 -5.93 -5.20
CA CYS A 101 7.99 -6.44 -5.26
C CYS A 101 7.41 -6.50 -6.68
N LYS A 102 7.92 -5.69 -7.62
CA LYS A 102 7.45 -5.70 -9.01
C LYS A 102 8.14 -6.76 -9.87
N THR A 103 9.36 -7.15 -9.52
CA THR A 103 10.21 -7.99 -10.35
C THR A 103 10.27 -9.45 -9.88
N ASP A 104 9.53 -9.82 -8.81
CA ASP A 104 9.66 -11.11 -8.11
C ASP A 104 11.12 -11.52 -7.83
N SER A 105 11.99 -10.51 -7.75
CA SER A 105 13.42 -10.71 -7.55
C SER A 105 13.71 -10.73 -6.05
N ASP A 106 14.59 -11.64 -5.63
CA ASP A 106 15.07 -11.69 -4.25
C ASP A 106 15.61 -10.31 -3.82
N PHE A 107 15.04 -9.77 -2.75
CA PHE A 107 15.38 -8.47 -2.18
C PHE A 107 16.87 -8.44 -1.78
N ALA A 108 17.73 -7.68 -2.48
CA ALA A 108 19.16 -7.66 -2.19
C ALA A 108 19.49 -6.73 -1.01
N HIS A 109 19.11 -7.10 0.20
CA HIS A 109 19.42 -6.32 1.41
C HIS A 109 20.57 -6.96 2.21
N PRO A 110 21.55 -6.17 2.71
CA PRO A 110 22.72 -6.69 3.41
C PRO A 110 22.37 -7.52 4.65
N LEU A 111 21.23 -7.25 5.30
CA LEU A 111 20.75 -8.02 6.46
C LEU A 111 19.87 -9.24 6.12
N LEU A 112 19.55 -9.48 4.84
CA LEU A 112 18.66 -10.59 4.47
C LEU A 112 19.29 -11.94 4.78
N LEU A 113 20.60 -12.08 4.53
CA LEU A 113 21.37 -13.28 4.89
C LEU A 113 21.31 -13.56 6.40
N THR A 114 21.41 -12.52 7.22
CA THR A 114 21.35 -12.63 8.70
C THR A 114 19.94 -12.95 9.17
N ALA A 115 18.91 -12.36 8.56
CA ALA A 115 17.51 -12.67 8.84
C ALA A 115 17.15 -14.11 8.45
N ARG A 116 17.61 -14.60 7.28
CA ARG A 116 17.40 -15.99 6.84
C ARG A 116 18.07 -17.00 7.78
N LYS A 117 19.32 -16.76 8.21
CA LYS A 117 19.99 -17.63 9.19
C LYS A 117 19.24 -17.70 10.51
N ARG A 118 18.80 -16.55 11.04
CA ARG A 118 18.03 -16.50 12.29
C ARG A 118 16.64 -17.13 12.17
N ALA A 119 15.98 -17.01 11.03
CA ALA A 119 14.71 -17.69 10.78
C ALA A 119 14.87 -19.22 10.81
N GLY A 120 15.98 -19.72 10.25
CA GLY A 120 16.35 -21.14 10.35
C GLY A 120 16.64 -21.59 11.79
N GLU A 121 17.48 -20.84 12.50
CA GLU A 121 17.80 -21.11 13.92
C GLU A 121 16.55 -21.08 14.81
N PHE A 122 15.63 -20.15 14.55
CA PHE A 122 14.36 -20.07 15.26
C PHE A 122 13.42 -21.25 14.95
N SER A 123 13.34 -21.69 13.69
CA SER A 123 12.54 -22.88 13.34
C SER A 123 13.10 -24.15 13.97
N ASP A 124 14.42 -24.30 14.04
CA ASP A 124 15.08 -25.47 14.64
C ASP A 124 14.87 -25.51 16.17
N GLN A 125 14.77 -24.34 16.81
CA GLN A 125 14.55 -24.21 18.25
C GLN A 125 13.08 -24.39 18.67
N VAL A 126 12.12 -24.25 17.74
CA VAL A 126 10.68 -24.49 17.96
C VAL A 126 10.29 -25.95 17.68
N MET A 127 11.10 -26.69 16.91
CA MET A 127 10.87 -28.08 16.51
C MET A 127 11.54 -29.13 17.42
N ASN A 128 12.25 -28.69 18.46
CA ASN A 128 12.80 -29.50 19.56
C ASN A 128 12.04 -29.20 20.86
#